data_AF-A0A453PL13-F1
#
_entry.id   AF-A0A453PL13-F1
#
_cell.length_a   1.000
_cell.length_b   1.000
_cell.length_c   1.000
_cell.angle_alpha   90.00
_cell.angle_beta   90.00
_cell.angle_gamma   90.00
#
_symmetry.space_group_name_H-M   'P 1'
#
loop_
_entity.id
_entity.type
_entity.pdbx_description
1 polymer ?
#
loop_
_entity_poly.entity_id
_entity_poly.type
_entity_poly.pdbx_seq_one_letter_code
_entity_poly.pdbx_strand_id
1 'polypeptide(L)'
;VDSFAISRDSEMHEATRRILSVILRQIDGFEQDRRVVVIAATNRKEDLDPALISRFDSMICFGLPDQQSRAEIAAQYAKHLTKSELVQFSLATEEMAGRDIRDICMQAERHWASKVW
;
A
#
# COMPACT_ATOMS: atom_id res chain seq x y z
N VAL A 1 -6.46 -1.72 -8.91
CA VAL A 1 -7.34 -0.61 -9.34
C VAL A 1 -6.65 0.21 -10.42
N ASP A 2 -5.37 0.55 -10.23
CA ASP A 2 -4.54 1.33 -11.17
C ASP A 2 -4.50 0.83 -12.62
N SER A 3 -4.59 -0.49 -12.84
CA SER A 3 -4.49 -1.09 -14.17
C SER A 3 -5.75 -0.94 -15.03
N PHE A 4 -6.90 -0.65 -14.43
CA PHE A 4 -8.18 -0.63 -15.13
C PHE A 4 -9.05 0.58 -14.83
N ALA A 5 -8.70 1.38 -13.81
CA ALA A 5 -9.51 2.49 -13.32
C ALA A 5 -8.97 3.88 -13.64
N ILE A 6 -8.23 3.99 -14.74
CA ILE A 6 -7.64 5.24 -15.20
C ILE A 6 -8.75 6.20 -15.68
N SER A 7 -8.56 7.50 -15.46
CA SER A 7 -9.43 8.56 -15.94
C SER A 7 -9.76 8.41 -17.43
N ARG A 8 -11.01 8.73 -17.79
CA ARG A 8 -11.54 8.61 -19.16
C ARG A 8 -10.96 9.70 -20.08
N ASP A 9 -9.85 9.40 -20.72
CA ASP A 9 -9.37 10.18 -21.87
C ASP A 9 -9.89 9.66 -23.21
N SER A 10 -9.83 10.50 -24.24
CA SER A 10 -10.33 10.22 -25.60
C SER A 10 -9.66 9.00 -26.24
N GLU A 11 -8.41 8.69 -25.88
CA GLU A 11 -7.64 7.54 -26.38
C GLU A 11 -7.91 6.22 -25.63
N MET A 12 -8.76 6.22 -24.60
CA MET A 12 -9.01 5.00 -23.83
C MET A 12 -9.80 3.97 -24.63
N HIS A 13 -9.29 2.73 -24.67
CA HIS A 13 -9.92 1.63 -25.39
C HIS A 13 -11.34 1.34 -24.85
N GLU A 14 -12.31 1.18 -25.76
CA GLU A 14 -13.73 0.97 -25.41
C GLU A 14 -13.97 -0.20 -24.46
N ALA A 15 -13.16 -1.27 -24.58
CA ALA A 15 -13.24 -2.41 -23.65
C ALA A 15 -12.96 -1.98 -22.20
N THR A 16 -11.96 -1.13 -21.96
CA THR A 16 -11.61 -0.61 -20.64
C THR A 16 -12.72 0.28 -20.07
N ARG A 17 -13.31 1.16 -20.90
CA ARG A 17 -14.48 1.97 -20.52
C ARG A 17 -15.65 1.11 -20.08
N ARG A 18 -15.91 0.01 -20.80
CA ARG A 18 -16.99 -0.91 -20.48
C ARG A 18 -16.74 -1.66 -19.16
N ILE A 19 -15.52 -2.13 -18.94
CA ILE A 19 -15.12 -2.78 -17.68
C ILE A 19 -15.34 -1.83 -16.50
N LEU A 20 -14.88 -0.57 -16.61
CA LEU A 20 -15.10 0.44 -15.59
C LEU A 20 -16.57 0.66 -15.28
N SER A 21 -17.39 0.80 -16.31
CA SER A 21 -18.84 1.00 -16.17
C SER A 21 -19.52 -0.17 -15.44
N VAL A 22 -19.05 -1.40 -15.68
CA VAL A 22 -19.55 -2.59 -14.97
C VAL A 22 -19.13 -2.57 -13.51
N ILE A 23 -17.87 -2.24 -13.21
CA ILE A 23 -17.36 -2.15 -11.83
C ILE A 23 -18.14 -1.13 -11.01
N LEU A 24 -18.36 0.08 -11.55
CA LEU A 24 -19.14 1.12 -10.89
C LEU A 24 -20.54 0.59 -10.52
N ARG A 25 -21.24 -0.04 -11.47
CA ARG A 25 -22.56 -0.62 -11.21
C ARG A 25 -22.56 -1.71 -10.14
N GLN A 26 -21.50 -2.52 -10.07
CA GLN A 26 -21.39 -3.55 -9.03
C GLN A 26 -21.16 -2.93 -7.65
N ILE A 27 -20.31 -1.90 -7.54
CA ILE A 27 -20.10 -1.18 -6.28
C ILE A 27 -21.42 -0.58 -5.78
N ASP A 28 -22.17 0.06 -6.67
CA ASP A 28 -23.52 0.59 -6.35
C ASP A 28 -24.49 -0.49 -5.86
N GLY A 29 -24.39 -1.70 -6.42
CA GLY A 29 -25.19 -2.85 -5.99
C GLY A 29 -24.78 -3.35 -4.60
N PHE A 30 -23.48 -3.32 -4.28
CA PHE A 30 -22.96 -3.73 -2.98
C PHE A 30 -23.33 -2.73 -1.87
N GLU A 31 -23.39 -1.43 -2.16
CA GLU A 31 -23.86 -0.43 -1.19
C GLU A 31 -25.26 -0.74 -0.65
N GLN A 32 -26.12 -1.40 -1.45
CA GLN A 32 -27.46 -1.79 -1.02
C GLN A 32 -27.46 -3.04 -0.12
N ASP A 33 -26.45 -3.91 -0.21
CA ASP A 33 -26.27 -5.07 0.67
C ASP A 33 -25.27 -4.76 1.79
N ARG A 34 -25.80 -4.41 2.97
CA ARG A 34 -25.02 -4.03 4.17
C ARG A 34 -24.05 -5.10 4.69
N ARG A 35 -23.92 -6.26 4.03
CA ARG A 35 -23.01 -7.35 4.38
C ARG A 35 -21.69 -7.31 3.61
N VAL A 36 -21.51 -6.38 2.66
CA VAL A 36 -20.31 -6.28 1.83
C VAL A 36 -19.55 -4.99 2.14
N VAL A 37 -18.22 -5.09 2.26
CA VAL A 37 -17.30 -3.95 2.37
C VAL A 37 -16.29 -4.04 1.23
N VAL A 38 -16.14 -2.96 0.47
CA VAL A 38 -15.17 -2.87 -0.63
C VAL A 38 -13.94 -2.10 -0.17
N ILE A 39 -12.77 -2.72 -0.31
CA ILE A 39 -11.47 -2.09 -0.01
C ILE A 39 -10.65 -2.04 -1.30
N ALA A 40 -10.11 -0.86 -1.62
CA ALA A 40 -9.19 -0.66 -2.74
C ALA A 40 -7.91 0.03 -2.26
N ALA A 41 -6.80 -0.25 -2.93
CA ALA A 41 -5.51 0.37 -2.68
C ALA A 41 -4.89 0.83 -4.01
N THR A 42 -4.34 2.04 -4.03
CA THR A 42 -3.72 2.70 -5.18
C THR A 42 -2.49 3.49 -4.73
N ASN A 43 -1.48 3.57 -5.58
CA ASN A 43 -0.35 4.50 -5.41
C ASN A 43 -0.48 5.74 -6.30
N ARG A 44 -1.56 5.84 -7.08
CA ARG A 44 -1.76 6.82 -8.17
C ARG A 44 -3.21 7.33 -8.14
N LYS A 45 -3.61 7.92 -7.00
CA LYS A 45 -5.00 8.36 -6.77
C LYS A 45 -5.46 9.36 -7.84
N GLU A 46 -4.56 10.26 -8.21
CA GLU A 46 -4.73 11.32 -9.21
C GLU A 46 -5.10 10.78 -10.59
N ASP A 47 -4.71 9.55 -10.90
CA ASP A 47 -4.99 8.93 -12.20
C ASP A 47 -6.35 8.22 -12.22
N LEU A 48 -7.02 8.06 -11.07
CA LEU A 48 -8.26 7.31 -10.99
C LEU A 48 -9.46 8.11 -11.52
N ASP A 49 -10.39 7.39 -12.16
CA ASP A 49 -11.65 7.98 -12.63
C ASP A 49 -12.44 8.62 -11.45
N PRO A 50 -12.83 9.91 -11.55
CA PRO A 50 -13.54 10.60 -10.48
C PRO A 50 -14.84 9.91 -10.05
N ALA A 51 -15.53 9.22 -10.97
CA ALA A 51 -16.77 8.50 -10.66
C ALA A 51 -16.50 7.22 -9.87
N LEU A 52 -15.31 6.64 -9.96
CA LEU A 52 -14.91 5.55 -9.08
C LEU A 52 -14.58 6.08 -7.68
N ILE A 53 -13.84 7.18 -7.60
CA ILE A 53 -13.50 7.82 -6.31
C ILE A 53 -14.77 8.20 -5.54
N SER A 54 -15.82 8.68 -6.23
CA SER A 54 -17.07 9.07 -5.59
C SER A 54 -17.85 7.93 -4.95
N ARG A 55 -17.45 6.65 -5.14
CA ARG A 55 -18.08 5.46 -4.53
C ARG A 55 -17.32 4.91 -3.33
N PHE A 56 -16.30 5.62 -2.87
CA PHE A 56 -15.59 5.29 -1.64
C PHE A 56 -15.85 6.39 -0.60
N ASP A 57 -16.57 6.02 0.46
CA ASP A 57 -16.91 6.94 1.56
C ASP A 57 -15.69 7.38 2.38
N SER A 58 -14.67 6.52 2.44
CA SER A 58 -13.48 6.71 3.27
C SER A 58 -12.22 6.54 2.44
N MET A 59 -11.29 7.48 2.64
CA MET A 59 -9.96 7.45 2.04
C MET A 59 -8.92 7.60 3.14
N ILE A 60 -7.97 6.67 3.17
CA ILE A 60 -6.85 6.70 4.11
C ILE A 60 -5.58 6.90 3.29
N CYS A 61 -4.84 7.98 3.57
CA CYS A 61 -3.55 8.23 2.95
C CYS A 61 -2.45 7.61 3.80
N PHE A 62 -1.61 6.77 3.18
CA PHE A 62 -0.44 6.18 3.81
C PHE A 62 0.81 6.91 3.33
N GLY A 63 1.37 7.75 4.19
CA GLY A 63 2.67 8.39 3.96
C GLY A 63 3.84 7.48 4.33
N LEU A 64 5.04 8.06 4.32
CA LEU A 64 6.21 7.41 4.90
C LEU A 64 6.01 7.17 6.41
N PRO A 65 6.50 6.04 6.95
CA PRO A 65 6.37 5.74 8.37
C PRO A 65 7.16 6.76 9.21
N ASP A 66 6.53 7.23 10.29
CA ASP A 66 7.21 8.01 11.31
C ASP A 66 8.25 7.16 12.07
N GLN A 67 9.05 7.79 12.92
CA GLN A 67 10.12 7.11 13.64
C GLN A 67 9.62 5.91 14.46
N GLN A 68 8.50 6.07 15.16
CA GLN A 68 7.93 4.99 15.97
C GLN A 68 7.50 3.82 15.08
N SER A 69 6.78 4.10 14.00
CA SER A 69 6.35 3.10 13.02
C SER A 69 7.53 2.37 12.40
N ARG A 70 8.64 3.07 12.11
CA ARG A 70 9.87 2.43 11.61
C ARG A 70 10.47 1.46 12.62
N ALA A 71 10.49 1.82 13.91
CA ALA A 71 10.95 0.91 14.96
C ALA A 71 10.06 -0.33 15.07
N GLU A 72 8.74 -0.17 14.96
CA GLU A 72 7.78 -1.28 15.00
C GLU A 72 7.89 -2.21 13.79
N ILE A 73 8.04 -1.65 12.58
CA ILE A 73 8.29 -2.41 11.35
C ILE A 73 9.61 -3.18 11.48
N ALA A 74 10.68 -2.52 11.94
CA ALA A 74 11.96 -3.17 12.16
C ALA A 74 11.85 -4.32 13.17
N ALA A 75 11.08 -4.15 14.26
CA ALA A 75 10.86 -5.18 15.27
C ALA A 75 10.19 -6.45 14.69
N GLN A 76 9.36 -6.30 13.65
CA GLN A 76 8.73 -7.44 12.99
C GLN A 76 9.75 -8.34 12.26
N TYR A 77 10.78 -7.74 11.65
CA TYR A 77 11.76 -8.45 10.82
C TYR A 77 13.07 -8.75 11.55
N ALA A 78 13.49 -7.88 12.48
CA ALA A 78 14.72 -8.00 13.25
C ALA A 78 14.42 -8.30 14.73
N LYS A 79 13.73 -9.42 14.98
CA LYS A 79 13.22 -9.81 16.32
C LYS A 79 14.29 -9.96 17.41
N HIS A 80 15.56 -10.08 17.02
CA HIS A 80 16.69 -10.20 17.94
C HIS A 80 17.16 -8.85 18.48
N LEU A 81 16.74 -7.73 17.88
CA LEU A 81 17.12 -6.40 18.34
C LEU A 81 16.37 -6.03 19.61
N THR A 82 17.09 -5.42 20.54
CA THR A 82 16.56 -4.80 21.75
C THR A 82 15.78 -3.52 21.42
N LYS A 83 14.97 -3.04 22.36
CA LYS A 83 14.23 -1.77 22.20
C LYS A 83 15.15 -0.58 21.91
N SER A 84 16.31 -0.50 22.59
CA SER A 84 17.29 0.56 22.34
C SER A 84 17.87 0.48 20.93
N GLU A 85 18.16 -0.72 20.43
CA GLU A 85 18.68 -0.91 19.06
C GLU A 85 17.62 -0.57 18.01
N LEU A 86 16.35 -0.90 18.25
CA LEU A 86 15.24 -0.52 17.36
C LEU A 86 15.05 1.00 17.29
N VAL A 87 15.23 1.71 18.41
CA VAL A 87 15.22 3.18 18.41
C VAL A 87 16.39 3.73 17.59
N GLN A 88 17.61 3.21 17.78
CA GLN A 88 18.77 3.63 16.97
C GLN A 88 18.57 3.31 15.48
N PHE A 89 18.03 2.14 15.17
CA PHE A 89 17.67 1.76 13.80
C PHE A 89 16.69 2.76 13.19
N SER A 90 15.61 3.10 13.91
CA SER A 90 14.59 4.02 13.41
C SER A 90 15.10 5.44 13.12
N LEU A 91 16.13 5.88 13.86
CA LEU A 91 16.84 7.15 13.64
C LEU A 91 17.70 7.08 12.37
N ALA A 92 18.33 5.93 12.10
CA ALA A 92 19.21 5.72 10.96
C ALA A 92 18.44 5.47 9.63
N THR A 93 17.15 5.14 9.71
CA THR A 93 16.32 4.80 8.55
C THR A 93 15.28 5.88 8.22
N GLU A 94 15.62 7.15 8.41
CA GLU A 94 14.72 8.26 8.03
C GLU A 94 14.37 8.20 6.53
N GLU A 95 13.16 8.66 6.18
CA GLU A 95 12.60 8.62 4.81
C GLU A 95 12.43 7.22 4.17
N MET A 96 12.78 6.14 4.86
CA MET A 96 12.61 4.79 4.32
C MET A 96 11.14 4.34 4.37
N ALA A 97 10.66 3.75 3.27
CA ALA A 97 9.37 3.08 3.28
C ALA A 97 9.45 1.76 4.05
N GLY A 98 8.30 1.24 4.50
CA GLY A 98 8.24 -0.04 5.21
C GLY A 98 8.82 -1.21 4.41
N ARG A 99 8.75 -1.15 3.06
CA ARG A 99 9.39 -2.12 2.17
C ARG A 99 10.91 -2.07 2.29
N ASP A 100 11.51 -0.88 2.26
CA ASP A 100 12.95 -0.71 2.31
C ASP A 100 13.51 -1.22 3.65
N ILE A 101 12.80 -0.94 4.75
CA ILE A 101 13.16 -1.43 6.09
C ILE A 101 13.19 -2.95 6.12
N ARG A 102 12.12 -3.60 5.63
CA ARG A 102 12.07 -5.06 5.50
C ARG A 102 13.24 -5.60 4.70
N ASP A 103 13.49 -5.00 3.53
CA ASP A 103 14.48 -5.49 2.58
C ASP A 103 15.90 -5.40 3.16
N ILE A 104 16.24 -4.31 3.88
CA ILE A 104 17.51 -4.18 4.61
C ILE A 104 17.62 -5.24 5.72
N CYS A 105 16.58 -5.43 6.53
CA CYS A 105 16.60 -6.45 7.59
C CYS A 105 16.83 -7.86 7.02
N MET A 106 16.12 -8.23 5.95
CA MET A 106 16.28 -9.53 5.29
C MET A 106 17.65 -9.68 4.63
N GLN A 107 18.19 -8.61 4.04
CA GLN A 107 19.52 -8.63 3.45
C GLN A 107 20.61 -8.85 4.50
N ALA A 108 20.51 -8.16 5.64
CA ALA A 108 21.43 -8.33 6.76
C ALA A 108 21.39 -9.76 7.32
N GLU A 109 20.19 -10.34 7.49
CA GLU A 109 20.02 -11.73 7.93
C GLU A 109 20.67 -12.72 6.96
N ARG A 110 20.41 -12.58 5.65
CA ARG A 110 21.01 -13.45 4.62
C ARG A 110 22.54 -13.36 4.60
N HIS A 111 23.07 -12.14 4.69
CA HIS A 111 24.51 -11.90 4.72
C HIS A 111 25.18 -12.47 5.97
N TRP A 112 24.48 -12.44 7.11
CA TRP A 112 24.96 -13.09 8.32
C TRP A 112 24.93 -14.61 8.17
N ALA A 113 23.83 -15.17 7.68
CA ALA A 113 23.68 -16.60 7.47
C ALA A 113 24.73 -17.15 6.50
N SER A 114 25.07 -16.42 5.43
CA SER A 114 26.10 -16.84 4.47
C SER A 114 27.53 -16.85 5.01
N LYS A 115 27.76 -16.33 6.22
CA LYS A 115 29.08 -16.36 6.89
C LYS A 115 29.19 -17.45 7.95
N VAL A 116 28.05 -18.01 8.37
CA VAL A 116 27.97 -19.03 9.42
C VAL A 116 28.02 -20.44 8.84
N TRP A 117 27.81 -20.57 7.53
CA TRP A 117 27.82 -21.81 6.74
C TRP A 117 28.94 -21.73 5.70
#